data_AF-A0A9E3BTI1-F1
#
_entry.id   AF-A0A9E3BTI1-F1
#
_cell.length_a   1.000
_cell.length_b   1.000
_cell.length_c   1.000
_cell.angle_alpha   90.00
_cell.angle_beta   90.00
_cell.angle_gamma   90.00
#
_symmetry.space_group_name_H-M   'P 1'
#
loop_
_entity.id
_entity.type
_entity.pdbx_description
1 polymer ?
#
loop_
_entity_poly.entity_id
_entity_poly.type
_entity_poly.pdbx_seq_one_letter_code
_entity_poly.pdbx_strand_id
1 'polypeptide(L)'
;FSDVPNLASVFGYTNASWTLKADLTCAYVCRLLNHMRRHGYATATPRRDPSVEERPFVDFSSGYIQRALDALPKQGSKKPWRLHQNYALDMAALRLGAVDDGVMQFARREPARRAA
;
A
#
# COMPACT_ATOMS: atom_id res chain seq x y z
N PHE A 1 -2.32 3.02 -7.30
CA PHE A 1 -0.86 2.83 -7.25
C PHE A 1 -0.43 1.38 -7.46
N SER A 2 -1.30 0.46 -7.93
CA SER A 2 -0.77 -0.81 -8.44
C SER A 2 0.21 -0.48 -9.57
N ASP A 3 1.27 -1.25 -9.71
CA ASP A 3 2.26 -1.12 -10.80
C ASP A 3 3.27 0.03 -10.66
N VAL A 4 3.18 0.85 -9.61
CA VAL A 4 4.20 1.87 -9.31
C VAL A 4 5.27 1.28 -8.37
N PRO A 5 6.53 1.15 -8.80
CA PRO A 5 7.59 0.57 -7.97
C PRO A 5 8.02 1.52 -6.85
N ASN A 6 8.35 0.97 -5.69
CA ASN A 6 8.98 1.68 -4.56
C ASN A 6 8.25 2.95 -4.08
N LEU A 7 6.94 3.03 -4.27
CA LEU A 7 6.11 4.12 -3.76
C LEU A 7 5.49 3.73 -2.41
N ALA A 8 5.65 4.59 -1.41
CA ALA A 8 4.89 4.53 -0.17
C ALA A 8 4.02 5.79 -0.05
N SER A 9 2.77 5.61 0.37
CA SER A 9 1.82 6.70 0.61
C SER A 9 1.09 6.44 1.92
N VAL A 10 0.86 7.50 2.69
CA VAL A 10 0.16 7.45 3.97
C VAL A 10 -1.09 8.30 3.85
N PHE A 11 -2.23 7.70 4.17
CA PHE A 11 -3.48 8.42 4.35
C PHE A 11 -4.03 8.11 5.73
N GLY A 12 -4.45 9.15 6.47
CA GLY A 12 -4.95 9.01 7.84
C GLY A 12 -6.29 8.30 7.92
N TYR A 13 -6.69 7.94 9.15
CA TYR A 13 -8.08 7.59 9.40
C TYR A 13 -8.96 8.82 9.26
N THR A 14 -10.18 8.60 8.81
CA THR A 14 -11.19 9.65 8.72
C THR A 14 -12.11 9.70 9.93
N ASN A 15 -12.15 8.61 10.71
CA ASN A 15 -12.95 8.43 11.93
C ASN A 15 -12.11 8.29 13.21
N ALA A 16 -10.77 8.37 13.10
CA ALA A 16 -9.83 8.22 14.20
C ALA A 16 -8.59 9.10 13.95
N SER A 17 -7.65 9.14 14.91
CA SER A 17 -6.44 9.95 14.75
C SER A 17 -5.61 9.50 13.54
N TRP A 18 -5.26 10.45 12.67
CA TRP A 18 -4.42 10.18 11.50
C TRP A 18 -3.03 9.65 11.88
N THR A 19 -2.51 10.02 13.06
CA THR A 19 -1.19 9.57 13.55
C THR A 19 -1.13 8.06 13.79
N LEU A 20 -2.27 7.43 14.16
CA LEU A 20 -2.33 5.98 14.34
C LEU A 20 -2.08 5.23 13.02
N LYS A 21 -2.69 5.69 11.93
CA LYS A 21 -2.49 5.08 10.61
C LYS A 21 -1.10 5.37 10.05
N ALA A 22 -0.58 6.57 10.31
CA ALA A 22 0.77 6.95 9.93
C ALA A 22 1.81 6.05 10.58
N ASP A 23 1.73 5.82 11.90
CA ASP A 23 2.68 4.94 12.60
C ASP A 23 2.66 3.50 12.05
N LEU A 24 1.46 2.93 11.84
CA LEU A 24 1.31 1.60 11.24
C LEU A 24 1.94 1.51 9.84
N THR A 25 1.74 2.54 9.02
CA THR A 25 2.26 2.57 7.65
C THR A 25 3.78 2.69 7.65
N CYS A 26 4.35 3.58 8.47
CA CYS A 26 5.79 3.73 8.62
C CYS A 26 6.45 2.44 9.13
N ALA A 27 5.84 1.78 10.11
CA ALA A 27 6.32 0.49 10.62
C ALA A 27 6.33 -0.59 9.51
N TYR A 28 5.28 -0.67 8.70
CA TYR A 28 5.23 -1.58 7.55
C TYR A 28 6.33 -1.26 6.52
N VAL A 29 6.52 0.02 6.17
CA VAL A 29 7.59 0.46 5.25
C VAL A 29 8.97 0.04 5.76
N CYS A 30 9.26 0.23 7.05
CA CYS A 30 10.51 -0.24 7.65
C CYS A 30 10.68 -1.77 7.53
N ARG A 31 9.61 -2.55 7.76
CA ARG A 31 9.64 -4.01 7.56
C ARG A 31 9.91 -4.38 6.11
N LEU A 32 9.27 -3.70 5.17
CA LEU A 32 9.47 -3.89 3.73
C LEU A 32 10.90 -3.61 3.31
N LEU A 33 11.45 -2.45 3.68
CA LEU A 33 12.83 -2.07 3.38
C LEU A 33 13.84 -3.06 3.98
N ASN A 34 13.60 -3.51 5.21
CA ASN A 34 14.43 -4.54 5.83
C ASN A 34 14.34 -5.89 5.11
N HIS A 35 13.14 -6.29 4.66
CA HIS A 35 12.95 -7.49 3.85
C HIS A 35 13.71 -7.39 2.51
N MET A 36 13.59 -6.26 1.81
CA MET A 36 14.30 -6.01 0.56
C MET A 36 15.82 -6.08 0.74
N ARG A 37 16.34 -5.42 1.78
CA ARG A 37 17.77 -5.43 2.11
C ARG A 37 18.30 -6.84 2.39
N ARG A 38 17.57 -7.66 3.16
CA ARG A 38 17.99 -9.03 3.49
C ARG A 38 18.06 -9.95 2.26
N HIS A 39 17.20 -9.75 1.27
CA HIS A 39 17.12 -10.61 0.08
C HIS A 39 17.80 -10.02 -1.16
N GLY A 40 18.33 -8.80 -1.08
CA GLY A 40 18.98 -8.12 -2.19
C GLY A 40 18.00 -7.62 -3.26
N TYR A 41 16.76 -7.32 -2.89
CA TYR A 41 15.77 -6.73 -3.79
C TYR A 41 15.99 -5.22 -3.96
N ALA A 42 15.83 -4.74 -5.19
CA ALA A 42 15.95 -3.32 -5.55
C ALA A 42 14.58 -2.67 -5.77
N THR A 43 13.58 -3.45 -6.18
CA THR A 43 12.22 -2.96 -6.42
C THR A 43 11.20 -3.82 -5.72
N ALA A 44 10.19 -3.18 -5.13
CA ALA A 44 8.97 -3.79 -4.65
C ALA A 44 7.79 -3.11 -5.35
N THR A 45 6.99 -3.89 -6.08
CA THR A 45 5.87 -3.39 -6.89
C THR A 45 4.61 -4.21 -6.60
N PRO A 46 3.53 -3.61 -6.07
CA PRO A 46 2.29 -4.32 -5.85
C PRO A 46 1.56 -4.52 -7.19
N ARG A 47 1.18 -5.75 -7.53
CA ARG A 47 0.41 -6.07 -8.74
C ARG A 47 -1.03 -6.42 -8.39
N ARG A 48 -1.97 -5.66 -8.94
CA ARG A 48 -3.40 -5.91 -8.70
C ARG A 48 -3.88 -7.03 -9.62
N ASP A 49 -4.46 -8.06 -9.01
CA ASP A 49 -5.19 -9.09 -9.74
C ASP A 49 -6.48 -8.52 -10.38
N PRO A 50 -6.83 -8.88 -11.63
CA PRO A 50 -8.02 -8.38 -12.31
C PRO A 50 -9.33 -8.55 -11.53
N SER A 51 -9.44 -9.59 -10.69
CA SER A 51 -10.64 -9.85 -9.88
C SER A 51 -10.83 -8.89 -8.68
N VAL A 52 -9.88 -7.99 -8.40
CA VAL A 52 -10.01 -6.98 -7.34
C VAL A 52 -10.77 -5.76 -7.85
N GLU A 53 -12.10 -5.75 -7.86
CA GLU A 53 -12.88 -4.57 -8.27
C GLU A 53 -12.41 -3.25 -7.62
N GLU A 54 -12.42 -2.17 -8.41
CA GLU A 54 -12.11 -0.84 -7.92
C GLU A 54 -13.27 -0.27 -7.09
N ARG A 55 -12.94 0.43 -6.01
CA ARG A 55 -13.88 1.13 -5.14
C ARG A 55 -13.38 2.55 -4.85
N PRO A 56 -14.29 3.51 -4.57
CA PRO A 56 -13.90 4.85 -4.13
C PRO A 56 -12.97 4.80 -2.93
N PHE A 57 -11.99 5.71 -2.86
CA PHE A 57 -10.99 5.75 -1.80
C PHE A 57 -11.59 5.79 -0.39
N VAL A 58 -12.63 6.61 -0.28
CA VAL A 58 -13.36 6.94 0.94
C VAL A 58 -14.83 7.02 0.59
N ASP A 59 -15.69 6.68 1.55
CA ASP A 59 -17.14 6.71 1.41
C ASP A 59 -17.70 7.79 2.35
N PHE A 60 -17.72 9.03 1.89
CA PHE A 60 -18.21 10.19 2.65
C PHE A 60 -19.23 10.98 1.86
N SER A 61 -20.31 11.40 2.51
CA SER A 61 -21.35 12.25 1.93
C SER A 61 -21.00 13.76 1.88
N SER A 62 -19.90 14.17 2.51
CA SER A 62 -19.46 15.57 2.54
C SER A 62 -19.23 16.11 1.13
N GLY A 63 -19.93 17.18 0.75
CA GLY A 63 -19.91 17.71 -0.61
C GLY A 63 -18.52 18.12 -1.12
N TYR A 64 -17.60 18.55 -0.25
CA TYR A 64 -16.22 18.86 -0.66
C TYR A 64 -15.40 17.60 -1.00
N ILE A 65 -15.66 16.48 -0.32
CA ILE A 65 -15.04 15.19 -0.66
C ILE A 65 -15.61 14.71 -1.98
N GLN A 66 -16.93 14.78 -2.15
CA GLN A 66 -17.62 14.38 -3.38
C GLN A 66 -17.06 15.08 -4.62
N ARG A 67 -16.75 16.38 -4.53
CA ARG A 67 -16.10 17.13 -5.63
C ARG A 67 -14.68 16.66 -5.98
N ALA A 68 -13.98 16.05 -5.02
CA ALA A 68 -12.60 15.60 -5.18
C ALA A 68 -12.48 14.08 -5.40
N LEU A 69 -13.58 13.32 -5.33
CA LEU A 69 -13.55 11.86 -5.40
C LEU A 69 -12.83 11.33 -6.64
N ASP A 70 -13.05 11.95 -7.80
CA ASP A 70 -12.43 11.54 -9.06
C ASP A 70 -10.92 11.82 -9.12
N ALA A 71 -10.43 12.73 -8.27
CA ALA A 71 -9.00 13.05 -8.16
C ALA A 71 -8.30 12.19 -7.09
N LEU A 72 -9.04 11.44 -6.27
CA LEU A 72 -8.47 10.59 -5.23
C LEU A 72 -8.04 9.22 -5.78
N PRO A 73 -7.03 8.56 -5.17
CA PRO A 73 -6.66 7.20 -5.53
C PRO A 73 -7.81 6.22 -5.29
N LYS A 74 -7.95 5.17 -6.08
CA LYS A 74 -8.96 4.13 -5.84
C LYS A 74 -8.45 3.07 -4.85
N GLN A 75 -9.36 2.41 -4.14
CA GLN A 75 -9.07 1.21 -3.34
C GLN A 75 -9.66 -0.05 -3.99
N GLY A 76 -9.35 -1.23 -3.48
CA GLY A 76 -9.88 -2.51 -3.97
C GLY A 76 -11.03 -3.07 -3.15
N SER A 77 -11.72 -4.07 -3.70
CA SER A 77 -12.83 -4.77 -3.04
C SER A 77 -12.41 -5.75 -1.94
N LYS A 78 -11.16 -6.23 -1.95
CA LYS A 78 -10.63 -7.25 -1.03
C LYS A 78 -9.22 -6.92 -0.53
N LYS A 79 -8.77 -7.60 0.53
CA LYS A 79 -7.40 -7.49 1.06
C LYS A 79 -6.36 -7.93 -0.01
N PRO A 80 -5.14 -7.38 0.01
CA PRO A 80 -4.65 -6.25 0.82
C PRO A 80 -5.09 -4.87 0.29
N TRP A 81 -5.88 -4.81 -0.78
CA TRP A 81 -6.26 -3.57 -1.49
C TRP A 81 -7.35 -2.74 -0.83
N ARG A 82 -8.06 -3.29 0.15
CA ARG A 82 -9.19 -2.64 0.82
C ARG A 82 -8.76 -2.00 2.14
N LEU A 83 -9.08 -0.71 2.32
CA LEU A 83 -8.90 0.01 3.58
C LEU A 83 -10.11 -0.24 4.51
N HIS A 84 -9.86 -0.56 5.78
CA HIS A 84 -10.94 -0.94 6.70
C HIS A 84 -11.37 0.19 7.65
N GLN A 85 -10.66 1.33 7.67
CA GLN A 85 -10.90 2.44 8.61
C GLN A 85 -11.06 1.95 10.07
N ASN A 86 -10.33 0.88 10.40
CA ASN A 86 -10.41 0.18 11.68
C ASN A 86 -8.99 -0.14 12.14
N TYR A 87 -8.60 0.47 13.27
CA TYR A 87 -7.23 0.38 13.76
C TYR A 87 -6.80 -1.05 14.09
N ALA A 88 -7.65 -1.88 14.69
CA ALA A 88 -7.30 -3.24 15.05
C ALA A 88 -7.05 -4.13 13.82
N LEU A 89 -7.92 -4.03 12.81
CA LEU A 89 -7.77 -4.75 11.55
C LEU A 89 -6.53 -4.29 10.77
N ASP A 90 -6.29 -2.98 10.75
CA ASP A 90 -5.12 -2.41 10.08
C ASP A 90 -3.82 -2.73 10.82
N MET A 91 -3.84 -2.82 12.14
CA MET A 91 -2.70 -3.28 12.93
C MET A 91 -2.35 -4.74 12.60
N ALA A 92 -3.35 -5.63 12.55
CA ALA A 92 -3.13 -7.01 12.16
C ALA A 92 -2.55 -7.12 10.73
N ALA A 93 -3.09 -6.34 9.78
CA ALA A 93 -2.61 -6.34 8.40
C ALA A 93 -1.19 -5.76 8.26
N LEU A 94 -0.90 -4.60 8.84
CA LEU A 94 0.33 -3.84 8.58
C LEU A 94 1.49 -4.24 9.52
N ARG A 95 1.22 -4.58 10.79
CA ARG A 95 2.28 -5.00 11.71
C ARG A 95 2.55 -6.49 11.65
N LEU A 96 1.51 -7.32 11.54
CA LEU A 96 1.64 -8.78 11.64
C LEU A 96 1.61 -9.49 10.28
N GLY A 97 0.94 -8.91 9.28
CA GLY A 97 0.86 -9.47 7.94
C GLY A 97 2.24 -9.64 7.28
N ALA A 98 2.39 -10.70 6.49
CA ALA A 98 3.61 -10.93 5.71
C ALA A 98 3.84 -9.78 4.73
N VAL A 99 5.12 -9.44 4.51
CA VAL A 99 5.51 -8.47 3.47
C VAL A 99 5.45 -9.13 2.08
N ASP A 100 5.79 -10.42 2.02
CA ASP A 100 5.60 -11.27 0.86
C ASP A 100 4.26 -11.98 0.98
N ASP A 101 3.20 -11.27 0.59
CA ASP A 101 1.79 -11.66 0.73
C ASP A 101 1.21 -12.26 -0.56
N GLY A 102 2.06 -12.53 -1.55
CA GLY A 102 1.67 -12.99 -2.89
C GLY A 102 1.18 -11.87 -3.83
N VAL A 103 1.02 -10.64 -3.35
CA VAL A 103 0.65 -9.46 -4.15
C VAL A 103 1.86 -8.58 -4.44
N MET A 104 2.77 -8.46 -3.47
CA MET A 104 4.02 -7.73 -3.63
C MET A 104 5.00 -8.51 -4.51
N GLN A 105 5.39 -7.94 -5.66
CA GLN A 105 6.42 -8.50 -6.51
C GLN A 105 7.76 -7.81 -6.26
N PHE A 106 8.79 -8.63 -6.06
CA PHE A 106 10.16 -8.17 -5.85
C PHE A 106 11.04 -8.45 -7.06
N ALA A 107 11.93 -7.50 -7.40
CA ALA A 107 12.98 -7.73 -8.38
C ALA A 107 14.33 -7.28 -7.85
N ARG A 108 15.38 -7.97 -8.29
CA ARG A 108 16.77 -7.61 -8.02
C ARG A 108 17.24 -6.58 -9.05
N ARG A 109 18.27 -5.81 -8.69
CA ARG A 109 18.94 -4.94 -9.66
C ARG A 109 19.55 -5.81 -10.75
N GLU A 110 19.19 -5.57 -12.01
CA GLU A 110 19.93 -6.17 -13.12
C GLU A 110 21.39 -5.69 -13.06
N PRO A 111 22.38 -6.59 -13.18
CA PRO A 111 23.77 -6.16 -13.24
C PRO A 111 23.90 -5.19 -14.41
N ALA A 112 24.48 -4.02 -14.15
CA ALA A 112 24.70 -3.02 -15.19
C ALA A 112 25.40 -3.70 -16.38
N ARG A 113 24.77 -3.70 -17.56
CA ARG A 113 25.43 -4.15 -18.80
C ARG A 113 26.74 -3.38 -18.89
N ARG A 114 27.86 -4.08 -18.76
CA ARG A 114 29.17 -3.48 -19.04
C ARG A 114 29.11 -3.01 -20.49
N ALA A 115 29.27 -1.70 -20.71
CA ALA A 115 29.52 -1.18 -22.05
C ALA A 115 30.81 -1.86 -22.55
N ALA A 116 30.72 -2.47 -23.72
CA ALA A 116 31.85 -3.08 -24.42
C ALA A 116 32.79 -2.00 -24.98
#